data_AF-A0A7S4T505-F1
#
_entry.id   AF-A0A7S4T505-F1
#
_cell.length_a   1.000
_cell.length_b   1.000
_cell.length_c   1.000
_cell.angle_alpha   90.00
_cell.angle_beta   90.00
_cell.angle_gamma   90.00
#
_symmetry.space_group_name_H-M   'P 1'
#
loop_
_entity.id
_entity.type
_entity.pdbx_description
1 polymer ?
#
loop_
_entity_poly.entity_id
_entity_poly.type
_entity_poly.pdbx_seq_one_letter_code
_entity_poly.pdbx_strand_id
1 'polypeptide(L)'
;IKELLHPDIWPGEGNNRGGGGGSVANTPKVVLLLHEVDTFLGLLNIADSPKKQECGKKEKDKLEEETEEERMKYDEKMRVMESFRDVILPLVSRLCACISSDNSRTSERALQYFQNVQFTALVQHYSALVYPPFLSALCRSDSHMELPWNPTVRKMTKLVLEELESREISLFCSVSEDCFGNNSRRRQPPTLSKTKEPQKEQKRGKLLNKEEEKTAGSAIIGNRNAKEDKKDMTLLKNAMG
;
A
#
# COMPACT_ATOMS: atom_id res chain seq x y z
N ILE A 1 -18.08 6.03 4.76
CA ILE A 1 -16.65 5.60 4.74
C ILE A 1 -16.32 4.63 5.86
N LYS A 2 -16.63 4.90 7.14
CA LYS A 2 -16.33 3.97 8.25
C LYS A 2 -16.77 2.52 7.98
N GLU A 3 -17.98 2.35 7.46
CA GLU A 3 -18.51 1.03 7.07
C GLU A 3 -17.72 0.39 5.91
N LEU A 4 -17.32 1.17 4.91
CA LEU A 4 -16.51 0.68 3.78
C LEU A 4 -15.10 0.24 4.20
N LEU A 5 -14.61 0.69 5.35
CA LEU A 5 -13.32 0.28 5.91
C LEU A 5 -13.44 -0.91 6.87
N HIS A 6 -14.63 -1.51 6.99
CA HIS A 6 -14.82 -2.67 7.85
C HIS A 6 -13.85 -3.78 7.43
N PRO A 7 -13.15 -4.43 8.38
CA PRO A 7 -12.10 -5.38 8.04
C PRO A 7 -12.52 -6.54 7.14
N ASP A 8 -13.80 -6.92 7.21
CA ASP A 8 -14.38 -8.03 6.46
C ASP A 8 -14.68 -7.72 5.00
N ILE A 9 -14.77 -6.43 4.63
CA ILE A 9 -15.05 -6.00 3.25
C ILE A 9 -13.77 -6.06 2.41
N TRP A 10 -12.65 -5.72 3.04
CA TRP A 10 -11.35 -5.74 2.39
C TRP A 10 -10.75 -7.14 2.47
N PRO A 11 -10.05 -7.61 1.43
CA PRO A 11 -9.31 -8.86 1.52
C PRO A 11 -8.32 -8.75 2.69
N GLY A 12 -8.56 -9.52 3.75
CA GLY A 12 -7.76 -9.47 4.95
C GLY A 12 -6.38 -10.11 4.75
N GLU A 13 -5.35 -9.51 5.34
CA GLU A 13 -4.04 -10.14 5.54
C GLU A 13 -4.12 -11.34 6.51
N GLY A 14 -5.23 -11.47 7.23
CA GLY A 14 -5.42 -12.45 8.29
C GLY A 14 -6.37 -13.58 7.92
N ASN A 15 -5.93 -14.53 7.08
CA ASN A 15 -6.36 -15.93 7.26
C ASN A 15 -5.33 -16.95 6.75
N ASN A 16 -4.04 -16.68 6.98
CA ASN A 16 -2.94 -17.61 6.67
C ASN A 16 -2.82 -18.80 7.66
N ARG A 17 -3.84 -19.04 8.51
CA ARG A 17 -3.85 -20.18 9.42
C ARG A 17 -4.66 -21.33 8.84
N GLY A 18 -4.06 -22.04 7.90
CA GLY A 18 -4.36 -23.44 7.63
C GLY A 18 -4.97 -23.75 6.26
N GLY A 19 -4.19 -24.44 5.44
CA GLY A 19 -4.68 -25.24 4.33
C GLY A 19 -4.52 -24.58 2.96
N GLY A 20 -3.58 -25.10 2.17
CA GLY A 20 -3.24 -24.60 0.84
C GLY A 20 -4.44 -24.53 -0.09
N GLY A 21 -4.65 -23.34 -0.63
CA GLY A 21 -5.66 -23.03 -1.62
C GLY A 21 -5.62 -21.52 -1.76
N GLY A 22 -4.79 -21.04 -2.68
CA GLY A 22 -4.59 -19.62 -2.93
C GLY A 22 -5.93 -18.95 -3.12
N SER A 23 -6.44 -18.34 -2.05
CA SER A 23 -7.57 -17.45 -2.13
C SER A 23 -7.02 -16.20 -2.78
N VAL A 24 -6.96 -16.25 -4.11
CA VAL A 24 -6.84 -15.09 -4.97
C VAL A 24 -7.98 -14.19 -4.53
N ALA A 25 -7.68 -13.27 -3.61
CA ALA A 25 -8.57 -12.20 -3.22
C ALA A 25 -9.18 -11.68 -4.52
N ASN A 26 -10.50 -11.72 -4.60
CA ASN A 26 -11.24 -11.56 -5.85
C ASN A 26 -10.91 -10.18 -6.44
N THR A 27 -9.85 -10.13 -7.24
CA THR A 27 -9.14 -8.90 -7.61
C THR A 27 -10.08 -7.86 -8.20
N PRO A 28 -11.06 -8.24 -9.04
CA PRO A 28 -12.08 -7.30 -9.51
C PRO A 28 -12.84 -6.60 -8.38
N LYS A 29 -13.20 -7.31 -7.30
CA LYS A 29 -13.94 -6.72 -6.16
C LYS A 29 -13.09 -5.69 -5.42
N VAL A 30 -11.80 -5.97 -5.22
CA VAL A 30 -10.87 -5.06 -4.54
C VAL A 30 -10.69 -3.78 -5.35
N VAL A 31 -10.48 -3.92 -6.67
CA VAL A 31 -10.33 -2.77 -7.57
C VAL A 31 -11.60 -1.93 -7.63
N LEU A 32 -12.78 -2.56 -7.63
CA LEU A 32 -14.07 -1.85 -7.57
C LEU A 32 -14.25 -1.10 -6.24
N LEU A 33 -13.93 -1.72 -5.11
CA LEU A 33 -13.98 -1.09 -3.80
C LEU A 33 -13.02 0.11 -3.71
N LEU A 34 -11.78 -0.07 -4.18
CA LEU A 34 -10.81 1.03 -4.29
C LEU A 34 -11.37 2.17 -5.15
N HIS A 35 -12.04 1.85 -6.25
CA HIS A 35 -12.65 2.87 -7.09
C HIS A 35 -13.78 3.62 -6.40
N GLU A 36 -14.67 2.90 -5.72
CA GLU A 36 -15.79 3.48 -5.00
C GLU A 36 -15.32 4.40 -3.88
N VAL A 37 -14.36 3.96 -3.06
CA VAL A 37 -13.78 4.79 -1.99
C VAL A 37 -13.10 6.05 -2.56
N ASP A 38 -12.33 5.93 -3.64
CA ASP A 38 -11.69 7.08 -4.30
C ASP A 38 -12.73 8.08 -4.85
N THR A 39 -13.82 7.56 -5.42
CA THR A 39 -14.94 8.37 -5.91
C THR A 39 -15.57 9.15 -4.75
N PHE A 40 -15.82 8.50 -3.61
CA PHE A 40 -16.34 9.17 -2.42
C PHE A 40 -15.38 10.25 -1.89
N LEU A 41 -14.07 9.99 -1.88
CA LEU A 41 -13.07 10.98 -1.49
C LEU A 41 -13.07 12.19 -2.44
N GLY A 42 -13.25 11.95 -3.75
CA GLY A 42 -13.34 13.00 -4.76
C GLY A 42 -14.49 13.99 -4.55
N LEU A 43 -15.53 13.61 -3.79
CA LEU A 43 -16.70 14.45 -3.50
C LEU A 43 -16.51 15.36 -2.28
N LEU A 44 -15.42 15.25 -1.51
CA LEU A 44 -15.27 15.92 -0.22
C LEU A 44 -15.02 17.43 -0.28
N ASN A 45 -14.74 18.00 -1.46
CA ASN A 45 -14.51 19.44 -1.68
C ASN A 45 -13.56 20.12 -0.68
N ILE A 46 -12.51 19.41 -0.28
CA ILE A 46 -11.46 19.82 0.67
C ILE A 46 -10.36 20.62 -0.03
N ALA A 47 -9.93 20.20 -1.21
CA ALA A 47 -8.89 20.86 -1.99
C ALA A 47 -9.48 22.11 -2.66
N ASP A 48 -8.78 23.23 -2.52
CA ASP A 48 -9.15 24.43 -3.26
C ASP A 48 -8.87 24.20 -4.74
N SER A 49 -9.87 24.42 -5.58
CA SER A 49 -9.67 24.47 -7.02
C SER A 49 -8.56 25.47 -7.29
N PRO A 50 -7.53 25.14 -8.09
CA PRO A 50 -6.48 26.08 -8.44
C PRO A 50 -7.15 27.30 -9.09
N LYS A 51 -7.31 28.38 -8.33
CA LYS A 51 -7.87 29.64 -8.85
C LYS A 51 -6.92 30.05 -9.97
N LYS A 52 -7.36 29.96 -11.23
CA LYS A 52 -6.61 30.54 -12.35
C LYS A 52 -6.41 32.00 -11.97
N GLN A 53 -5.15 32.38 -11.75
CA GLN A 53 -4.79 33.70 -11.29
C GLN A 53 -5.06 34.68 -12.44
N GLU A 54 -6.31 35.13 -12.58
CA GLU A 54 -6.67 36.17 -13.51
C GLU A 54 -6.14 37.50 -12.96
N CYS A 55 -5.06 37.97 -13.60
CA CYS A 55 -4.41 39.24 -13.30
C CYS A 55 -5.31 40.39 -13.76
N GLY A 56 -6.32 40.71 -12.94
CA GLY A 56 -7.28 41.78 -13.20
C GLY A 56 -7.21 42.86 -12.14
N LYS A 57 -6.50 43.96 -12.42
CA LYS A 57 -6.54 45.18 -11.63
C LYS A 57 -7.97 45.76 -11.68
N LYS A 58 -8.73 45.71 -10.58
CA LYS A 58 -9.70 46.73 -10.11
C LYS A 58 -10.52 46.20 -8.92
N GLU A 59 -11.10 47.16 -8.19
CA GLU A 59 -12.08 47.06 -7.10
C GLU A 59 -11.52 46.87 -5.68
N LYS A 60 -11.56 47.98 -4.94
CA LYS A 60 -11.11 48.12 -3.55
C LYS A 60 -12.28 48.01 -2.54
N ASP A 61 -13.53 47.98 -3.03
CA ASP A 61 -14.74 48.00 -2.21
C ASP A 61 -15.45 46.63 -2.14
N LYS A 62 -14.93 45.62 -2.85
CA LYS A 62 -15.45 44.23 -2.83
C LYS A 62 -14.72 43.31 -1.84
N LEU A 63 -13.78 43.86 -1.09
CA LEU A 63 -12.79 43.11 -0.31
C LEU A 63 -13.31 42.59 1.03
N GLU A 64 -14.33 43.22 1.64
CA GLU A 64 -14.77 42.86 2.99
C GLU A 64 -15.73 41.64 2.98
N GLU A 65 -16.66 41.56 2.04
CA GLU A 65 -17.62 40.44 1.96
C GLU A 65 -16.96 39.12 1.51
N GLU A 66 -15.96 39.19 0.63
CA GLU A 66 -15.20 38.00 0.20
C GLU A 66 -14.43 37.33 1.37
N THR A 67 -14.06 38.09 2.41
CA THR A 67 -13.32 37.53 3.55
C THR A 67 -14.16 36.68 4.50
N GLU A 68 -15.46 36.96 4.66
CA GLU A 68 -16.32 36.20 5.56
C GLU A 68 -16.77 34.87 4.93
N GLU A 69 -17.09 34.87 3.63
CA GLU A 69 -17.42 33.64 2.90
C GLU A 69 -16.21 32.69 2.84
N GLU A 70 -15.01 33.22 2.57
CA GLU A 70 -13.78 32.41 2.55
C GLU A 70 -13.47 31.81 3.93
N ARG A 71 -13.72 32.55 5.02
CA ARG A 71 -13.58 32.04 6.38
C ARG A 71 -14.56 30.91 6.67
N MET A 72 -15.85 31.07 6.33
CA MET A 72 -16.86 30.01 6.51
C MET A 72 -16.51 28.75 5.72
N LYS A 73 -16.02 28.91 4.49
CA LYS A 73 -15.57 27.78 3.65
C LYS A 73 -14.38 27.05 4.28
N TYR A 74 -13.43 27.79 4.86
CA TYR A 74 -12.27 27.21 5.55
C TYR A 74 -12.69 26.41 6.80
N ASP A 75 -13.60 26.96 7.61
CA ASP A 75 -14.08 26.30 8.83
C ASP A 75 -14.81 24.98 8.50
N GLU A 76 -15.65 24.97 7.45
CA GLU A 76 -16.32 23.76 7.00
C GLU A 76 -15.31 22.72 6.46
N LYS A 77 -14.31 23.16 5.68
CA LYS A 77 -13.21 22.31 5.22
C LYS A 77 -12.46 21.66 6.38
N MET A 78 -12.12 22.43 7.41
CA MET A 78 -11.42 21.91 8.59
C MET A 78 -12.30 20.93 9.38
N ARG A 79 -13.61 21.21 9.48
CA ARG A 79 -14.56 20.28 10.10
C ARG A 79 -14.64 18.95 9.36
N VAL A 80 -14.68 18.98 8.02
CA VAL A 80 -14.65 17.78 7.20
C VAL A 80 -13.34 17.03 7.41
N MET A 81 -12.19 17.70 7.36
CA MET A 81 -10.89 17.06 7.63
C MET A 81 -10.87 16.36 8.99
N GLU A 82 -11.27 17.04 10.07
CA GLU A 82 -11.25 16.46 11.42
C GLU A 82 -12.15 15.21 11.55
N SER A 83 -13.24 15.13 10.77
CA SER A 83 -14.10 13.94 10.75
C SER A 83 -13.40 12.67 10.23
N PHE A 84 -12.27 12.82 9.51
CA PHE A 84 -11.45 11.71 9.01
C PHE A 84 -10.39 11.23 9.99
N ARG A 85 -10.19 11.89 11.14
CA ARG A 85 -9.13 11.57 12.09
C ARG A 85 -9.10 10.10 12.51
N ASP A 86 -10.26 9.50 12.79
CA ASP A 86 -10.35 8.09 13.20
C ASP A 86 -10.29 7.09 12.04
N VAL A 87 -10.38 7.61 10.81
CA VAL A 87 -10.64 6.83 9.58
C VAL A 87 -9.41 6.80 8.68
N ILE A 88 -8.56 7.84 8.76
CA ILE A 88 -7.40 7.99 7.89
C ILE A 88 -6.39 6.87 8.09
N LEU A 89 -6.07 6.48 9.32
CA LEU A 89 -5.10 5.41 9.57
C LEU A 89 -5.61 4.03 9.08
N PRO A 90 -6.85 3.61 9.36
CA PRO A 90 -7.42 2.40 8.75
C PRO A 90 -7.39 2.43 7.21
N LEU A 91 -7.76 3.57 6.60
CA LEU A 91 -7.73 3.73 5.14
C LEU A 91 -6.30 3.58 4.59
N VAL A 92 -5.34 4.28 5.19
CA VAL A 92 -3.93 4.25 4.80
C VAL A 92 -3.33 2.86 4.95
N SER A 93 -3.62 2.17 6.06
CA SER A 93 -3.20 0.79 6.26
C SER A 93 -3.69 -0.13 5.13
N ARG A 94 -4.96 0.00 4.72
CA ARG A 94 -5.53 -0.78 3.61
C ARG A 94 -4.91 -0.42 2.25
N LEU A 95 -4.69 0.87 1.99
CA LEU A 95 -4.02 1.31 0.78
C LEU A 95 -2.58 0.80 0.71
N CYS A 96 -1.85 0.83 1.83
CA CYS A 96 -0.50 0.29 1.93
C CYS A 96 -0.47 -1.21 1.57
N ALA A 97 -1.39 -2.02 2.13
CA ALA A 97 -1.52 -3.43 1.76
C ALA A 97 -1.82 -3.62 0.26
N CYS A 98 -2.65 -2.76 -0.33
CA CYS A 98 -2.94 -2.79 -1.77
C CYS A 98 -1.73 -2.40 -2.64
N ILE A 99 -0.97 -1.37 -2.24
CA ILE A 99 0.25 -0.93 -2.90
C ILE A 99 1.30 -2.05 -2.89
N SER A 100 1.47 -2.70 -1.75
CA SER A 100 2.42 -3.81 -1.56
C SER A 100 1.95 -5.14 -2.18
N SER A 101 0.73 -5.21 -2.71
CA SER A 101 0.20 -6.42 -3.34
C SER A 101 1.07 -6.93 -4.50
N ASP A 102 1.08 -8.25 -4.70
CA ASP A 102 1.66 -8.88 -5.88
C ASP A 102 0.79 -8.70 -7.13
N ASN A 103 -0.47 -8.31 -6.96
CA ASN A 103 -1.37 -8.06 -8.06
C ASN A 103 -1.19 -6.64 -8.60
N SER A 104 -0.57 -6.50 -9.78
CA SER A 104 -0.25 -5.20 -10.36
C SER A 104 -1.46 -4.29 -10.56
N ARG A 105 -2.65 -4.84 -10.87
CA ARG A 105 -3.87 -4.03 -11.06
C ARG A 105 -4.34 -3.42 -9.73
N THR A 106 -4.18 -4.16 -8.63
CA THR A 106 -4.53 -3.68 -7.29
C THR A 106 -3.58 -2.56 -6.87
N SER A 107 -2.27 -2.77 -7.03
CA SER A 107 -1.25 -1.74 -6.73
C SER A 107 -1.44 -0.51 -7.59
N GLU A 108 -1.65 -0.66 -8.89
CA GLU A 108 -1.91 0.46 -9.82
C GLU A 108 -3.14 1.26 -9.39
N ARG A 109 -4.26 0.59 -9.10
CA ARG A 109 -5.48 1.31 -8.69
C ARG A 109 -5.30 2.04 -7.37
N ALA A 110 -4.56 1.46 -6.42
CA ALA A 110 -4.24 2.11 -5.15
C ALA A 110 -3.32 3.33 -5.34
N LEU A 111 -2.31 3.24 -6.21
CA LEU A 111 -1.43 4.37 -6.54
C LEU A 111 -2.15 5.52 -7.25
N GLN A 112 -3.23 5.24 -7.98
CA GLN A 112 -4.06 6.28 -8.61
C GLN A 112 -4.74 7.21 -7.60
N TYR A 113 -4.87 6.84 -6.31
CA TYR A 113 -5.41 7.72 -5.27
C TYR A 113 -4.64 9.04 -5.16
N PHE A 114 -3.33 9.03 -5.39
CA PHE A 114 -2.50 10.24 -5.33
C PHE A 114 -2.81 11.24 -6.44
N GLN A 115 -3.51 10.81 -7.51
CA GLN A 115 -4.02 11.71 -8.55
C GLN A 115 -5.30 12.44 -8.10
N ASN A 116 -5.96 11.97 -7.03
CA ASN A 116 -7.12 12.63 -6.46
C ASN A 116 -6.69 13.76 -5.53
N VAL A 117 -6.89 15.00 -5.97
CA VAL A 117 -6.53 16.21 -5.21
C VAL A 117 -7.13 16.26 -3.82
N GLN A 118 -8.33 15.69 -3.62
CA GLN A 118 -9.01 15.65 -2.32
C GLN A 118 -8.31 14.70 -1.37
N PHE A 119 -7.94 13.51 -1.86
CA PHE A 119 -7.16 12.56 -1.09
C PHE A 119 -5.78 13.11 -0.75
N THR A 120 -5.11 13.77 -1.71
CA THR A 120 -3.79 14.33 -1.45
C THR A 120 -3.84 15.48 -0.43
N ALA A 121 -4.90 16.30 -0.43
CA ALA A 121 -5.12 17.30 0.62
C ALA A 121 -5.30 16.66 2.01
N LEU A 122 -6.01 15.52 2.10
CA LEU A 122 -6.12 14.75 3.35
C LEU A 122 -4.76 14.17 3.79
N VAL A 123 -3.99 13.61 2.86
CA VAL A 123 -2.64 13.08 3.12
C VAL A 123 -1.73 14.17 3.65
N GLN A 124 -1.79 15.39 3.08
CA GLN A 124 -1.03 16.53 3.56
C GLN A 124 -1.44 16.96 4.97
N HIS A 125 -2.75 17.01 5.25
CA HIS A 125 -3.24 17.39 6.57
C HIS A 125 -2.77 16.40 7.66
N TYR A 126 -2.64 15.12 7.33
CA TYR A 126 -2.18 14.06 8.23
C TYR A 126 -0.75 13.56 7.94
N SER A 127 0.10 14.39 7.31
CA SER A 127 1.39 13.96 6.72
C SER A 127 2.26 13.19 7.70
N ALA A 128 2.45 13.71 8.92
CA ALA A 128 3.26 13.09 9.97
C ALA A 128 2.80 11.66 10.35
N LEU A 129 1.50 11.36 10.24
CA LEU A 129 0.94 10.05 10.56
C LEU A 129 0.98 9.09 9.38
N VAL A 130 0.81 9.59 8.16
CA VAL A 130 0.58 8.76 6.96
C VAL A 130 1.84 8.53 6.14
N TYR A 131 2.83 9.42 6.22
CA TYR A 131 4.09 9.29 5.47
C TYR A 131 4.85 8.01 5.83
N PRO A 132 5.06 7.66 7.12
CA PRO A 132 5.80 6.45 7.47
C PRO A 132 5.23 5.15 6.87
N PRO A 133 3.92 4.83 7.01
CA PRO A 133 3.38 3.62 6.39
C PRO A 133 3.42 3.66 4.86
N PHE A 134 3.16 4.81 4.23
CA PHE A 134 3.26 4.92 2.77
C PHE A 134 4.68 4.68 2.26
N LEU A 135 5.68 5.29 2.87
CA LEU A 135 7.09 5.08 2.49
C LEU A 135 7.49 3.62 2.68
N SER A 136 7.04 2.99 3.76
CA SER A 136 7.32 1.58 3.99
C SER A 136 6.73 0.68 2.90
N ALA A 137 5.49 0.95 2.48
CA ALA A 137 4.77 0.20 1.45
C ALA A 137 5.28 0.46 0.03
N LEU A 138 5.55 1.73 -0.32
CA LEU A 138 6.05 2.14 -1.63
C LEU A 138 7.44 1.61 -1.91
N CYS A 139 8.31 1.60 -0.89
CA CYS A 139 9.69 1.17 -1.03
C CYS A 139 9.92 -0.33 -0.73
N ARG A 140 8.87 -1.07 -0.31
CA ARG A 140 8.93 -2.50 0.02
C ARG A 140 10.10 -2.82 0.96
N SER A 141 9.93 -2.39 2.21
CA SER A 141 11.01 -2.35 3.23
C SER A 141 11.48 -3.72 3.73
N ASP A 142 11.02 -4.81 3.14
CA ASP A 142 11.27 -6.20 3.52
C ASP A 142 12.67 -6.67 3.13
N SER A 143 13.70 -6.11 3.80
CA SER A 143 15.11 -6.53 3.86
C SER A 143 15.91 -6.58 2.55
N HIS A 144 15.25 -6.71 1.41
CA HIS A 144 15.74 -6.55 0.06
C HIS A 144 14.83 -5.50 -0.57
N MET A 145 15.39 -4.35 -0.94
CA MET A 145 14.65 -3.27 -1.60
C MET A 145 14.28 -3.75 -3.01
N GLU A 146 13.27 -4.62 -3.10
CA GLU A 146 12.81 -5.21 -4.35
C GLU A 146 11.87 -4.22 -5.01
N LEU A 147 12.36 -3.57 -6.07
CA LEU A 147 11.52 -2.72 -6.90
C LEU A 147 10.33 -3.55 -7.41
N PRO A 148 9.11 -2.95 -7.51
CA PRO A 148 7.97 -3.63 -8.08
C PRO A 148 8.34 -4.32 -9.40
N TRP A 149 7.94 -5.59 -9.53
CA TRP A 149 8.21 -6.41 -10.72
C TRP A 149 7.56 -5.81 -11.98
N ASN A 150 6.46 -5.09 -11.80
CA ASN A 150 5.72 -4.45 -12.87
C ASN A 150 6.29 -3.05 -13.21
N PRO A 151 6.69 -2.78 -14.47
CA PRO A 151 7.24 -1.49 -14.87
C PRO A 151 6.30 -0.29 -14.67
N THR A 152 5.00 -0.46 -14.90
CA THR A 152 4.00 0.60 -14.72
C THR A 152 3.86 0.97 -13.24
N VAL A 153 3.72 -0.04 -12.38
CA VAL A 153 3.65 0.17 -10.92
C VAL A 153 4.91 0.88 -10.45
N ARG A 154 6.10 0.46 -10.90
CA ARG A 154 7.37 1.13 -10.57
C ARG A 154 7.41 2.60 -10.98
N LYS A 155 6.95 2.92 -12.19
CA LYS A 155 6.86 4.31 -12.66
C LYS A 155 5.90 5.12 -11.79
N MET A 156 4.73 4.58 -11.47
CA MET A 156 3.75 5.25 -10.60
C MET A 156 4.27 5.44 -9.18
N THR A 157 4.91 4.44 -8.59
CA THR A 157 5.58 4.56 -7.29
C THR A 157 6.58 5.71 -7.29
N LYS A 158 7.40 5.83 -8.34
CA LYS A 158 8.34 6.96 -8.47
C LYS A 158 7.62 8.31 -8.48
N LEU A 159 6.55 8.45 -9.25
CA LEU A 159 5.77 9.70 -9.31
C LEU A 159 5.15 10.05 -7.95
N VAL A 160 4.63 9.06 -7.23
CA VAL A 160 4.09 9.26 -5.88
C VAL A 160 5.18 9.69 -4.90
N LEU A 161 6.37 9.07 -4.96
CA LEU A 161 7.50 9.47 -4.11
C LEU A 161 7.95 10.91 -4.40
N GLU A 162 8.10 11.28 -5.68
CA GLU A 162 8.43 12.65 -6.10
C GLU A 162 7.37 13.65 -5.64
N GLU A 163 6.08 13.27 -5.71
CA GLU A 163 4.98 14.11 -5.23
C GLU A 163 5.05 14.32 -3.70
N LEU A 164 5.22 13.26 -2.92
CA LEU A 164 5.33 13.33 -1.46
C LEU A 164 6.53 14.17 -1.01
N GLU A 165 7.68 14.02 -1.68
CA GLU A 165 8.89 14.80 -1.46
C GLU A 165 8.66 16.29 -1.78
N SER A 166 8.05 16.59 -2.93
CA SER A 166 7.81 17.97 -3.37
C SER A 166 6.90 18.78 -2.44
N ARG A 167 5.99 18.09 -1.73
CA ARG A 167 5.01 18.72 -0.83
C ARG A 167 5.60 19.06 0.53
N GLU A 168 6.45 18.20 1.09
CA GLU A 168 7.02 18.38 2.42
C GLU A 168 8.41 17.73 2.55
N ILE A 169 9.41 18.33 1.89
CA ILE A 169 10.76 17.77 1.78
C ILE A 169 11.41 17.45 3.13
N SER A 170 11.25 18.32 4.14
CA SER A 170 11.87 18.14 5.46
C SER A 170 11.30 16.92 6.19
N LEU A 171 9.97 16.77 6.18
CA LEU A 171 9.31 15.60 6.77
C LEU A 171 9.65 14.33 5.99
N PHE A 172 9.61 14.39 4.66
CA PHE A 172 9.96 13.26 3.80
C PHE A 172 11.37 12.74 4.11
N CYS A 173 12.37 13.63 4.15
CA CYS A 173 13.74 13.26 4.52
C CYS A 173 13.81 12.61 5.90
N SER A 174 13.25 13.26 6.93
CA SER A 174 13.25 12.74 8.31
C SER A 174 12.63 11.34 8.40
N VAL A 175 11.44 11.15 7.81
CA VAL A 175 10.74 9.86 7.86
C VAL A 175 11.49 8.80 7.04
N SER A 176 12.09 9.18 5.90
CA SER A 176 12.90 8.25 5.10
C SER A 176 14.14 7.78 5.87
N GLU A 177 14.81 8.67 6.61
CA GLU A 177 15.94 8.32 7.47
C GLU A 177 15.51 7.38 8.59
N ASP A 178 14.35 7.61 9.20
CA ASP A 178 13.82 6.74 10.25
C ASP A 178 13.46 5.34 9.72
N CYS A 179 12.84 5.27 8.53
CA CYS A 179 12.43 4.03 7.89
C CYS A 179 13.62 3.21 7.39
N PHE A 180 14.65 3.85 6.80
CA PHE A 180 15.71 3.15 6.08
C PHE A 180 17.09 3.26 6.73
N GLY A 181 17.38 4.33 7.47
CA GLY A 181 18.69 4.59 8.09
C GLY A 181 19.03 3.65 9.24
N ASN A 182 18.02 3.10 9.94
CA ASN A 182 18.22 2.20 11.07
C ASN A 182 18.63 0.77 10.69
N ASN A 183 18.53 0.39 9.41
CA ASN A 183 18.96 -0.92 8.93
C ASN A 183 20.48 -1.15 9.07
N SER A 184 21.27 -0.07 9.16
CA SER A 184 22.71 -0.15 9.42
C SER A 184 23.04 -0.54 10.87
N ARG A 185 22.16 -0.24 11.84
CA ARG A 185 22.41 -0.56 13.28
C ARG A 185 21.94 -1.96 13.68
N ARG A 186 20.90 -2.51 13.04
CA ARG A 186 20.41 -3.88 13.30
C ARG A 186 21.26 -4.98 12.66
N ARG A 187 22.23 -4.64 11.81
CA ARG A 187 23.25 -5.57 11.29
C ARG A 187 24.49 -5.68 12.20
N GLN A 188 24.43 -5.22 13.45
CA GLN A 188 25.39 -5.76 14.41
C GLN A 188 24.96 -7.20 14.72
N PRO A 189 25.74 -8.23 14.33
CA PRO A 189 25.47 -9.58 14.80
C PRO A 189 25.39 -9.52 16.32
N PRO A 190 24.47 -10.27 16.97
CA PRO A 190 24.47 -10.36 18.42
C PRO A 190 25.88 -10.72 18.84
N THR A 191 26.56 -9.78 19.49
CA THR A 191 27.87 -10.07 20.06
C THR A 191 27.62 -11.21 21.02
N LEU A 192 28.13 -12.38 20.65
CA LEU A 192 28.21 -13.57 21.47
C LEU A 192 28.97 -13.19 22.75
N SER A 193 28.28 -12.56 23.68
CA SER A 193 28.69 -12.49 25.06
C SER A 193 28.70 -13.95 25.50
N LYS A 194 29.91 -14.48 25.61
CA LYS A 194 30.21 -15.80 26.14
C LYS A 194 29.63 -15.89 27.56
N THR A 195 28.36 -16.22 27.68
CA THR A 195 27.82 -16.72 28.94
C THR A 195 28.47 -18.08 29.14
N LYS A 196 29.46 -18.13 30.03
CA LYS A 196 30.05 -19.38 30.52
C LYS A 196 28.93 -20.18 31.17
N GLU A 197 28.36 -21.15 30.45
CA GLU A 197 27.54 -22.19 31.04
C GLU A 197 28.41 -23.03 31.98
N PRO A 198 28.00 -23.24 33.25
CA PRO A 198 28.60 -24.26 34.08
C PRO A 198 28.13 -25.64 33.60
N GLN A 199 29.07 -26.46 33.14
CA GLN A 199 28.85 -27.88 32.85
C GLN A 199 28.25 -28.57 34.08
N LYS A 200 26.98 -28.99 33.98
CA LYS A 200 26.42 -30.04 34.84
C LYS A 200 26.02 -31.24 33.99
N GLU A 201 26.98 -32.14 33.94
CA GLU A 201 26.87 -33.56 33.71
C GLU A 201 25.73 -34.19 34.54
N GLN A 202 24.74 -34.83 33.90
CA GLN A 202 24.17 -36.11 34.38
C GLN A 202 23.17 -36.79 33.43
N LYS A 203 23.56 -38.01 33.05
CA LYS A 203 22.80 -39.28 33.03
C LYS A 203 21.68 -39.50 31.99
N ARG A 204 22.08 -40.28 30.97
CA ARG A 204 21.58 -41.64 30.64
C ARG A 204 20.10 -41.95 30.95
N GLY A 205 19.33 -42.13 29.88
CA GLY A 205 18.10 -42.93 29.87
C GLY A 205 17.82 -43.47 28.46
N LYS A 206 18.34 -44.67 28.16
CA LYS A 206 17.97 -45.51 27.00
C LYS A 206 16.61 -46.17 27.27
N LEU A 207 15.74 -46.23 26.27
CA LEU A 207 14.71 -47.27 26.01
C LEU A 207 14.10 -46.92 24.63
N LEU A 208 14.49 -47.52 23.50
CA LEU A 208 14.17 -48.85 22.92
C LEU A 208 12.68 -49.15 22.72
N ASN A 209 12.35 -49.45 21.44
CA ASN A 209 11.22 -50.24 20.88
C ASN A 209 9.91 -49.46 20.62
N LYS A 210 9.10 -49.71 19.57
CA LYS A 210 9.04 -50.81 18.56
C LYS A 210 7.99 -50.45 17.47
N GLU A 211 8.15 -51.07 16.29
CA GLU A 211 7.12 -51.55 15.33
C GLU A 211 6.20 -50.54 14.60
N GLU A 212 6.29 -50.40 13.27
CA GLU A 212 5.82 -51.28 12.17
C GLU A 212 4.29 -51.33 12.00
N GLU A 213 3.78 -50.76 10.89
CA GLU A 213 2.90 -51.42 9.88
C GLU A 213 2.38 -50.35 8.89
N LYS A 214 2.75 -50.41 7.61
CA LYS A 214 2.07 -51.13 6.51
C LYS A 214 0.62 -50.68 6.27
N THR A 215 0.42 -49.90 5.20
CA THR A 215 -0.66 -50.18 4.22
C THR A 215 -0.25 -49.69 2.84
N ALA A 216 -0.02 -50.66 1.96
CA ALA A 216 0.00 -50.51 0.52
C ALA A 216 -1.45 -50.42 0.00
N GLY A 217 -1.67 -49.72 -1.12
CA GLY A 217 -2.97 -49.73 -1.81
C GLY A 217 -3.04 -48.84 -3.05
N SER A 218 -2.77 -49.47 -4.20
CA SER A 218 -3.29 -49.25 -5.58
C SER A 218 -3.84 -47.88 -5.99
N ALA A 219 -3.27 -47.20 -7.00
CA ALA A 219 -3.32 -47.45 -8.46
C ALA A 219 -4.59 -46.92 -9.16
N ILE A 220 -4.44 -46.63 -10.48
CA ILE A 220 -5.41 -46.23 -11.53
C ILE A 220 -5.17 -44.78 -12.02
N ILE A 221 -4.35 -44.56 -13.08
CA ILE A 221 -4.65 -44.55 -14.55
C ILE A 221 -5.33 -43.26 -15.04
N GLY A 222 -4.75 -42.62 -16.07
CA GLY A 222 -5.40 -41.61 -16.92
C GLY A 222 -4.47 -40.44 -17.30
N ASN A 223 -3.44 -40.62 -18.12
CA ASN A 223 -3.43 -40.62 -19.59
C ASN A 223 -3.69 -39.23 -20.25
N ARG A 224 -2.63 -38.71 -20.88
CA ARG A 224 -2.54 -37.91 -22.14
C ARG A 224 -3.57 -36.78 -22.39
N ASN A 225 -3.06 -35.58 -22.65
CA ASN A 225 -3.10 -35.04 -24.02
C ASN A 225 -2.09 -33.89 -24.23
N ALA A 226 -1.32 -34.06 -25.30
CA ALA A 226 -0.52 -33.05 -25.96
C ALA A 226 -1.39 -32.27 -26.96
N LYS A 227 -1.09 -30.98 -27.12
CA LYS A 227 -1.27 -30.12 -28.31
C LYS A 227 -0.71 -28.76 -27.89
N GLU A 228 0.53 -28.40 -28.22
CA GLU A 228 0.92 -27.86 -29.53
C GLU A 228 -0.18 -26.99 -30.14
N ASP A 229 -0.03 -25.67 -30.02
CA ASP A 229 -0.19 -24.78 -31.16
C ASP A 229 0.74 -23.56 -31.00
N LYS A 230 1.77 -23.56 -31.85
CA LYS A 230 2.54 -22.40 -32.28
C LYS A 230 1.74 -21.67 -33.36
N LYS A 231 2.04 -20.36 -33.52
CA LYS A 231 1.60 -19.37 -34.55
C LYS A 231 0.67 -18.31 -33.93
N ASP A 232 0.86 -17.01 -34.06
CA ASP A 232 1.64 -16.23 -35.00
C ASP A 232 2.21 -14.97 -34.35
N MET A 233 3.46 -14.70 -34.69
CA MET A 233 4.13 -13.42 -34.55
C MET A 233 4.16 -12.84 -35.97
N THR A 234 3.40 -11.77 -36.25
CA THR A 234 3.59 -10.96 -37.46
C THR A 234 3.01 -9.56 -37.29
N LEU A 235 3.92 -8.57 -37.23
CA LEU A 235 3.92 -7.29 -37.96
C LEU A 235 2.62 -6.45 -37.89
N LEU A 236 2.52 -5.33 -37.16
CA LEU A 236 3.29 -4.09 -37.24
C LEU A 236 3.36 -3.53 -38.68
N LYS A 237 2.40 -2.66 -39.05
CA LYS A 237 2.59 -1.35 -39.75
C LYS A 237 1.27 -0.77 -40.29
N ASN A 238 1.17 0.56 -40.21
CA ASN A 238 0.27 1.49 -40.91
C ASN A 238 -1.00 1.95 -40.16
N ALA A 239 -0.85 3.02 -39.38
CA ALA A 239 -1.84 4.11 -39.31
C ALA A 239 -1.22 5.33 -38.58
N MET A 240 -0.38 6.11 -39.29
CA MET A 240 -0.21 7.55 -39.11
C MET A 240 0.87 8.02 -40.10
N GLY A 241 0.39 8.63 -41.18
CA GLY A 241 1.12 9.19 -42.30
C GLY A 241 0.08 9.68 -43.29
#